data_AF-A0A925XGK1-F1
#
_entry.id   AF-A0A925XGK1-F1
#
_cell.length_a   1.000
_cell.length_b   1.000
_cell.length_c   1.000
_cell.angle_alpha   90.00
_cell.angle_beta   90.00
_cell.angle_gamma   90.00
#
_symmetry.space_group_name_H-M   'P 1'
#
loop_
_entity.id
_entity.type
_entity.pdbx_description
1 polymer ?
#
loop_
_entity_poly.entity_id
_entity_poly.type
_entity_poly.pdbx_seq_one_letter_code
_entity_poly.pdbx_strand_id
1 'polypeptide(L)'
;YGGHIKGPVEHLVTLMKHLGIDAVPGVPDFNQSTIAMGQHLLNPPSVAGWAGGKAWITPGLLIARGNVAREVLVPDMTGFRDWNFAAGTDSVLGSRLRDGYDIGAATAVSDPSRMSTFDMVALERDEQFNTRISGYIGWQQAARKLIPTPRHAAQFDLTQMVQSEAKTTAEAVDYLLWRMLRVPTAKATRDALVEFLTRELGTDSIGRATTYMEDALRMTVHLIMSTPEYQLA
;
A
#
# COMPACT_ATOMS: atom_id res chain seq x y z
N TYR A 1 -10.61 27.78 6.83
CA TYR A 1 -10.80 26.37 7.18
C TYR A 1 -9.84 25.40 6.46
N GLY A 2 -8.86 25.82 5.65
CA GLY A 2 -7.92 24.91 4.95
C GLY A 2 -6.50 24.86 5.51
N GLY A 3 -6.36 24.79 6.84
CA GLY A 3 -5.04 24.83 7.51
C GLY A 3 -4.60 23.50 8.12
N HIS A 4 -5.46 22.47 8.12
CA HIS A 4 -5.15 21.18 8.72
C HIS A 4 -4.48 20.28 7.70
N ILE A 5 -3.34 19.69 8.10
CA ILE A 5 -2.63 18.71 7.28
C ILE A 5 -3.01 17.34 7.79
N LYS A 6 -3.63 16.54 6.92
CA LYS A 6 -4.06 15.18 7.23
C LYS A 6 -2.86 14.36 7.70
N GLY A 7 -2.94 13.74 8.88
CA GLY A 7 -1.99 12.69 9.24
C GLY A 7 -2.16 11.47 8.32
N PRO A 8 -1.19 10.53 8.28
CA PRO A 8 -1.29 9.34 7.41
C PRO A 8 -2.58 8.53 7.55
N VAL A 9 -3.05 8.27 8.77
CA VAL A 9 -4.30 7.56 9.01
C VAL A 9 -5.49 8.35 8.49
N GLU A 10 -5.56 9.64 8.81
CA GLU A 10 -6.62 10.52 8.33
C GLU A 10 -6.64 10.62 6.81
N HIS A 11 -5.46 10.70 6.18
CA HIS A 11 -5.30 10.73 4.74
C HIS A 11 -5.87 9.48 4.07
N LEU A 12 -5.51 8.29 4.58
CA LEU A 12 -5.99 7.02 4.04
C LEU A 12 -7.49 6.81 4.26
N VAL A 13 -8.01 7.13 5.46
CA VAL A 13 -9.46 7.07 5.74
C VAL A 13 -10.24 8.05 4.87
N THR A 14 -9.71 9.25 4.66
CA THR A 14 -10.32 10.25 3.77
C THR A 14 -10.36 9.77 2.34
N LEU A 15 -9.25 9.19 1.85
CA LEU A 15 -9.18 8.56 0.54
C LEU A 15 -10.24 7.46 0.39
N MET A 16 -10.36 6.57 1.37
CA MET A 16 -11.37 5.51 1.36
C MET A 16 -12.79 6.06 1.28
N LYS A 17 -13.10 7.10 2.06
CA LYS A 17 -14.40 7.78 2.01
C LYS A 17 -14.68 8.43 0.65
N HIS A 18 -13.68 9.08 0.05
CA HIS A 18 -13.82 9.67 -1.27
C HIS A 18 -14.10 8.60 -2.33
N LEU A 19 -13.47 7.44 -2.25
CA LEU A 19 -13.71 6.33 -3.17
C LEU A 19 -14.99 5.54 -2.87
N GLY A 20 -15.64 5.77 -1.72
CA GLY A 20 -16.84 5.00 -1.32
C GLY A 20 -16.50 3.58 -0.87
N ILE A 21 -15.31 3.38 -0.29
CA ILE A 21 -14.86 2.08 0.19
C ILE A 21 -15.45 1.82 1.59
N ASP A 22 -16.24 0.76 1.72
CA ASP A 22 -16.93 0.40 2.97
C ASP A 22 -16.11 -0.50 3.91
N ALA A 23 -15.08 -1.16 3.39
CA ALA A 23 -14.24 -2.09 4.16
C ALA A 23 -12.75 -1.82 3.92
N VAL A 24 -11.96 -1.91 4.98
CA VAL A 24 -10.51 -1.75 4.92
C VAL A 24 -9.91 -2.83 4.02
N PRO A 25 -9.18 -2.47 2.95
CA PRO A 25 -8.53 -3.46 2.10
C PRO A 25 -7.39 -4.14 2.86
N GLY A 26 -7.12 -5.40 2.51
CA GLY A 26 -5.85 -6.03 2.88
C GLY A 26 -4.77 -5.84 1.83
N VAL A 27 -5.13 -5.34 0.64
CA VAL A 27 -4.20 -4.98 -0.44
C VAL A 27 -4.51 -3.57 -0.96
N PRO A 28 -3.68 -2.55 -0.68
CA PRO A 28 -2.53 -2.58 0.23
C PRO A 28 -2.96 -2.77 1.69
N ASP A 29 -2.06 -3.29 2.54
CA ASP A 29 -2.31 -3.41 3.97
C ASP A 29 -2.35 -2.02 4.62
N PHE A 30 -3.43 -1.74 5.36
CA PHE A 30 -3.68 -0.42 5.95
C PHE A 30 -2.54 0.02 6.89
N ASN A 31 -2.03 -0.87 7.74
CA ASN A 31 -0.99 -0.51 8.70
C ASN A 31 0.33 -0.24 7.95
N GLN A 32 0.70 -1.08 6.98
CA GLN A 32 1.87 -0.86 6.13
C GLN A 32 1.80 0.48 5.39
N SER A 33 0.65 0.82 4.80
CA SER A 33 0.46 2.11 4.13
C SER A 33 0.66 3.28 5.11
N THR A 34 0.16 3.18 6.34
CA THR A 34 0.35 4.24 7.34
C THR A 34 1.81 4.34 7.84
N ILE A 35 2.50 3.21 7.98
CA ILE A 35 3.93 3.15 8.33
C ILE A 35 4.79 3.79 7.24
N ALA A 36 4.51 3.49 5.97
CA ALA A 36 5.23 4.06 4.82
C ALA A 36 5.13 5.61 4.78
N MET A 37 4.01 6.14 5.28
CA MET A 37 3.78 7.58 5.44
C MET A 37 4.24 8.13 6.81
N GLY A 38 4.87 7.30 7.65
CA GLY A 38 5.53 7.68 8.90
C GLY A 38 4.68 7.59 10.17
N GLN A 39 3.46 7.03 10.11
CA GLN A 39 2.61 6.80 11.29
C GLN A 39 2.41 5.30 11.51
N HIS A 40 3.22 4.72 12.39
CA HIS A 40 3.03 3.33 12.83
C HIS A 40 1.96 3.27 13.92
N LEU A 41 0.80 2.69 13.62
CA LEU A 41 -0.29 2.56 14.60
C LEU A 41 0.13 1.78 15.85
N LEU A 42 -0.36 2.21 17.01
CA LEU A 42 -0.08 1.62 18.33
C LEU A 42 1.42 1.63 18.74
N ASN A 43 2.29 2.25 17.94
CA ASN A 43 3.72 2.36 18.20
C ASN A 43 4.18 3.82 18.07
N PRO A 44 3.75 4.72 18.98
CA PRO A 44 4.13 6.12 18.93
C PRO A 44 5.64 6.30 19.20
N PRO A 45 6.30 7.26 18.53
CA PRO A 45 7.74 7.48 18.70
C PRO A 45 8.10 8.10 20.06
N SER A 46 7.15 8.69 20.79
CA SER A 46 7.35 9.28 22.10
C SER A 46 6.05 9.29 22.92
N VAL A 47 6.15 9.65 24.20
CA VAL A 47 4.98 9.88 25.08
C VAL A 47 4.01 10.95 24.56
N ALA A 48 4.48 11.87 23.70
CA ALA A 48 3.63 12.90 23.08
C ALA A 48 2.86 12.36 21.85
N GLY A 49 3.11 11.11 21.42
CA GLY A 49 2.52 10.55 20.20
C GLY A 49 3.33 10.87 18.94
N TRP A 50 2.63 11.02 17.82
CA TRP A 50 3.22 11.36 16.51
C TRP A 50 3.22 12.87 16.27
N ALA A 51 4.26 13.37 15.62
CA ALA A 51 4.32 14.77 15.20
C ALA A 51 3.16 15.09 14.25
N GLY A 52 2.52 16.26 14.42
CA GLY A 52 1.37 16.69 13.61
C GLY A 52 1.71 17.78 12.58
N GLY A 53 0.74 18.12 11.74
CA GLY A 53 0.81 19.28 10.86
C GLY A 53 1.90 19.18 9.79
N LYS A 54 2.74 20.22 9.67
CA LYS A 54 3.78 20.34 8.63
C LYS A 54 4.83 19.23 8.68
N ALA A 55 4.98 18.54 9.81
CA ALA A 55 5.88 17.39 9.91
C ALA A 55 5.52 16.25 8.93
N TRP A 56 4.25 16.17 8.51
CA TRP A 56 3.78 15.18 7.54
C TRP A 56 3.96 15.58 6.08
N ILE A 57 4.51 16.77 5.80
CA ILE A 57 4.74 17.28 4.45
C ILE A 57 6.24 17.45 4.26
N THR A 58 6.85 16.39 3.76
CA THR A 58 8.23 16.37 3.26
C THR A 58 8.22 15.77 1.85
N PRO A 59 9.24 16.03 1.01
CA PRO A 59 9.30 15.44 -0.33
C PRO A 59 9.12 13.92 -0.32
N GLY A 60 9.76 13.22 0.62
CA GLY A 60 9.63 11.76 0.76
C GLY A 60 8.23 11.30 1.15
N LEU A 61 7.58 12.02 2.08
CA LEU A 61 6.21 11.68 2.51
C LEU A 61 5.15 12.00 1.45
N LEU A 62 5.36 13.03 0.63
CA LEU A 62 4.49 13.32 -0.51
C LEU A 62 4.55 12.19 -1.55
N ILE A 63 5.75 11.66 -1.83
CA ILE A 63 5.92 10.49 -2.70
C ILE A 63 5.22 9.27 -2.07
N ALA A 64 5.42 9.02 -0.77
CA ALA A 64 4.78 7.90 -0.08
C ALA A 64 3.25 7.95 -0.16
N ARG A 65 2.66 9.14 -0.01
CA ARG A 65 1.21 9.35 -0.17
C ARG A 65 0.72 9.07 -1.58
N GLY A 66 1.44 9.55 -2.59
CA GLY A 66 1.15 9.23 -3.99
C GLY A 66 1.21 7.72 -4.25
N ASN A 67 2.23 7.03 -3.72
CA ASN A 67 2.37 5.59 -3.84
C ASN A 67 1.21 4.84 -3.18
N VAL A 68 0.79 5.23 -1.98
CA VAL A 68 -0.38 4.64 -1.30
C VAL A 68 -1.66 4.86 -2.11
N ALA A 69 -1.86 6.06 -2.66
CA ALA A 69 -3.00 6.31 -3.54
C ALA A 69 -2.97 5.40 -4.77
N ARG A 70 -1.80 5.24 -5.40
CA ARG A 70 -1.60 4.30 -6.52
C ARG A 70 -1.91 2.86 -6.11
N GLU A 71 -1.43 2.40 -4.96
CA GLU A 71 -1.65 1.03 -4.49
C GLU A 71 -3.14 0.75 -4.22
N VAL A 72 -3.89 1.73 -3.68
CA VAL A 72 -5.34 1.59 -3.49
C VAL A 72 -6.08 1.60 -4.84
N LEU A 73 -5.67 2.46 -5.77
CA LEU A 73 -6.31 2.62 -7.07
C LEU A 73 -5.98 1.49 -8.05
N VAL A 74 -4.77 0.95 -8.00
CA VAL A 74 -4.26 -0.09 -8.89
C VAL A 74 -3.54 -1.14 -8.02
N PRO A 75 -4.30 -2.01 -7.34
CA PRO A 75 -3.75 -2.96 -6.38
C PRO A 75 -2.96 -4.07 -7.07
N ASP A 76 -1.75 -4.35 -6.59
CA ASP A 76 -1.00 -5.53 -7.00
C ASP A 76 -1.41 -6.76 -6.17
N MET A 77 -2.38 -7.51 -6.70
CA MET A 77 -2.84 -8.76 -6.09
C MET A 77 -1.79 -9.89 -6.20
N THR A 78 -0.92 -9.84 -7.20
CA THR A 78 0.05 -10.91 -7.47
C THR A 78 1.27 -10.82 -6.55
N GLY A 79 1.68 -9.59 -6.25
CA GLY A 79 2.76 -9.29 -5.31
C GLY A 79 2.37 -9.34 -3.83
N PHE A 80 1.12 -9.72 -3.50
CA PHE A 80 0.66 -9.73 -2.12
C PHE A 80 1.52 -10.66 -1.24
N ARG A 81 2.11 -10.06 -0.20
CA ARG A 81 2.83 -10.78 0.85
C ARG A 81 2.24 -10.35 2.19
N ASP A 82 1.69 -11.31 2.92
CA ASP A 82 1.17 -11.04 4.25
C ASP A 82 2.33 -10.68 5.18
N TRP A 83 2.34 -9.42 5.62
CA TRP A 83 3.38 -8.89 6.49
C TRP A 83 3.55 -9.71 7.77
N ASN A 84 2.45 -10.22 8.32
CA ASN A 84 2.48 -11.00 9.56
C ASN A 84 3.22 -12.33 9.40
N PHE A 85 3.26 -12.88 8.17
CA PHE A 85 4.05 -14.07 7.85
C PHE A 85 5.43 -13.73 7.26
N ALA A 86 5.64 -12.51 6.75
CA ALA A 86 6.91 -12.08 6.18
C ALA A 86 7.88 -11.47 7.20
N ALA A 87 7.39 -11.02 8.37
CA ALA A 87 8.20 -10.38 9.42
C ALA A 87 9.06 -11.37 10.26
N GLY A 88 9.01 -12.67 9.96
CA GLY A 88 9.80 -13.70 10.66
C GLY A 88 11.29 -13.67 10.28
N THR A 89 12.14 -13.98 11.25
CA THR A 89 13.60 -13.84 11.16
C THR A 89 14.32 -14.89 10.29
N ASP A 90 13.66 -15.95 9.83
CA ASP A 90 14.36 -17.02 9.10
C ASP A 90 13.53 -17.64 7.95
N SER A 91 13.07 -16.78 7.03
CA SER A 91 12.41 -17.23 5.78
C SER A 91 13.31 -18.16 4.95
N VAL A 92 14.63 -17.96 5.03
CA VAL A 92 15.66 -18.76 4.34
C VAL A 92 15.75 -20.17 4.94
N LEU A 93 15.90 -20.28 6.26
CA LEU A 93 15.87 -21.58 6.95
C LEU A 93 14.58 -22.34 6.63
N GLY A 94 13.43 -21.67 6.71
CA GLY A 94 12.15 -22.28 6.36
C GLY A 94 12.05 -22.70 4.89
N SER A 95 12.65 -21.94 3.96
CA SER A 95 12.73 -22.33 2.55
C SER A 95 13.57 -23.57 2.37
N ARG A 96 14.80 -23.58 2.90
CA ARG A 96 15.73 -24.70 2.79
C ARG A 96 15.14 -26.00 3.36
N LEU A 97 14.46 -25.92 4.50
CA LEU A 97 13.77 -27.09 5.06
C LEU A 97 12.65 -27.61 4.14
N ARG A 98 11.93 -26.73 3.44
CA ARG A 98 10.92 -27.14 2.44
C ARG A 98 11.55 -27.67 1.14
N ASP A 99 12.73 -27.17 0.79
CA ASP A 99 13.51 -27.59 -0.36
C ASP A 99 14.23 -28.94 -0.11
N GLY A 100 14.10 -29.50 1.10
CA GLY A 100 14.58 -30.84 1.46
C GLY A 100 15.99 -30.88 2.04
N TYR A 101 16.58 -29.73 2.39
CA TYR A 101 17.86 -29.69 3.09
C TYR A 101 17.73 -30.27 4.51
N ASP A 102 18.76 -30.97 4.98
CA ASP A 102 18.87 -31.38 6.38
C ASP A 102 19.02 -30.18 7.32
N ILE A 103 18.90 -30.42 8.63
CA ILE A 103 18.94 -29.36 9.64
C ILE A 103 20.29 -28.60 9.61
N GLY A 104 21.40 -29.32 9.41
CA GLY A 104 22.72 -28.72 9.37
C GLY A 104 22.88 -27.77 8.18
N ALA A 105 22.59 -28.26 6.98
CA ALA A 105 22.63 -27.49 5.75
C ALA A 105 21.60 -26.35 5.76
N ALA A 106 20.40 -26.57 6.29
CA ALA A 106 19.37 -25.53 6.34
C ALA A 106 19.76 -24.35 7.25
N THR A 107 20.50 -24.63 8.33
CA THR A 107 20.94 -23.63 9.33
C THR A 107 22.28 -22.98 9.01
N ALA A 108 22.90 -23.35 7.89
CA ALA A 108 24.10 -22.71 7.37
C ALA A 108 23.91 -21.18 7.25
N VAL A 109 24.94 -20.41 7.63
CA VAL A 109 24.94 -18.96 7.42
C VAL A 109 25.11 -18.63 5.93
N SER A 110 25.98 -19.37 5.26
CA SER A 110 26.30 -19.25 3.84
C SER A 110 25.50 -20.23 2.98
N ASP A 111 25.79 -20.26 1.68
CA ASP A 111 25.26 -21.25 0.75
C ASP A 111 25.70 -22.67 1.20
N PRO A 112 24.74 -23.58 1.48
CA PRO A 112 25.06 -24.93 1.94
C PRO A 112 25.92 -25.70 0.94
N SER A 113 25.85 -25.39 -0.36
CA SER A 113 26.65 -26.04 -1.41
C SER A 113 28.14 -25.66 -1.38
N ARG A 114 28.50 -24.60 -0.64
CA ARG A 114 29.87 -24.06 -0.55
C ARG A 114 30.49 -24.27 0.82
N MET A 115 29.85 -25.03 1.71
CA MET A 115 30.38 -25.33 3.04
C MET A 115 31.64 -26.19 2.95
N SER A 116 32.69 -25.76 3.64
CA SER A 116 33.89 -26.57 3.83
C SER A 116 33.66 -27.65 4.89
N THR A 117 34.55 -28.64 4.95
CA THR A 117 34.55 -29.63 6.04
C THR A 117 34.69 -29.00 7.42
N PHE A 118 35.41 -27.88 7.53
CA PHE A 118 35.52 -27.13 8.79
C PHE A 118 34.19 -26.50 9.19
N ASP A 119 33.44 -25.95 8.21
CA ASP A 119 32.11 -25.37 8.46
C ASP A 119 31.12 -26.46 8.90
N MET A 120 31.15 -27.64 8.27
CA MET A 120 30.29 -28.78 8.64
C MET A 120 30.54 -29.24 10.08
N VAL A 121 31.80 -29.43 10.47
CA VAL A 121 32.17 -29.89 11.83
C VAL A 121 31.84 -28.85 12.89
N ALA A 122 32.02 -27.56 12.59
CA ALA A 122 31.60 -26.49 13.50
C ALA A 122 30.09 -26.50 13.72
N LEU A 123 29.33 -26.72 12.65
CA LEU A 123 27.88 -26.71 12.68
C LEU A 123 27.30 -27.94 13.40
N GLU A 124 27.89 -29.13 13.20
CA GLU A 124 27.55 -30.37 13.92
C GLU A 124 27.76 -30.24 15.44
N ARG A 125 28.78 -29.49 15.87
CA ARG A 125 29.00 -29.17 17.30
C ARG A 125 27.94 -28.24 17.86
N ASP A 126 27.44 -27.32 17.04
CA ASP A 126 26.41 -26.35 17.41
C ASP A 126 24.98 -26.94 17.36
N GLU A 127 24.78 -28.12 16.75
CA GLU A 127 23.45 -28.77 16.62
C GLU A 127 22.77 -29.02 17.98
N GLN A 128 23.54 -29.28 19.04
CA GLN A 128 22.98 -29.50 20.38
C GLN A 128 22.27 -28.26 20.93
N PHE A 129 22.59 -27.05 20.46
CA PHE A 129 21.98 -25.79 20.90
C PHE A 129 21.73 -24.82 19.74
N ASN A 130 21.02 -25.26 18.71
CA ASN A 130 20.71 -24.41 17.56
C ASN A 130 19.53 -23.45 17.85
N THR A 131 19.87 -22.21 18.20
CA THR A 131 18.88 -21.14 18.47
C THR A 131 18.12 -20.70 17.22
N ARG A 132 18.67 -20.91 16.01
CA ARG A 132 17.99 -20.60 14.74
C ARG A 132 16.82 -21.53 14.48
N ILE A 133 17.02 -22.83 14.67
CA ILE A 133 15.94 -23.83 14.60
C ILE A 133 14.88 -23.57 15.64
N SER A 134 15.30 -23.31 16.88
CA SER A 134 14.36 -23.01 17.97
C SER A 134 13.52 -21.75 17.67
N GLY A 135 14.16 -20.70 17.13
CA GLY A 135 13.48 -19.48 16.68
C GLY A 135 12.51 -19.74 15.52
N TYR A 136 12.90 -20.55 14.54
CA TYR A 136 12.04 -20.93 13.41
C TYR A 136 10.82 -21.75 13.85
N ILE A 137 11.00 -22.74 14.74
CA ILE A 137 9.88 -23.53 15.28
C ILE A 137 8.94 -22.63 16.08
N GLY A 138 9.48 -21.73 16.92
CA GLY A 138 8.69 -20.74 17.67
C GLY A 138 7.88 -19.84 16.74
N TRP A 139 8.51 -19.32 15.68
CA TRP A 139 7.81 -18.57 14.63
C TRP A 139 6.74 -19.40 13.93
N GLN A 140 7.01 -20.66 13.57
CA GLN A 140 6.03 -21.55 12.92
C GLN A 140 4.81 -21.79 13.82
N GLN A 141 5.02 -21.99 15.12
CA GLN A 141 3.94 -22.16 16.10
C GLN A 141 3.11 -20.88 16.23
N ALA A 142 3.74 -19.70 16.22
CA ALA A 142 3.06 -18.41 16.25
C ALA A 142 2.27 -18.17 14.95
N ALA A 143 2.88 -18.42 13.80
CA ALA A 143 2.29 -18.27 12.48
C ALA A 143 1.02 -19.13 12.30
N ARG A 144 0.99 -20.34 12.87
CA ARG A 144 -0.21 -21.20 12.88
C ARG A 144 -1.41 -20.62 13.64
N LYS A 145 -1.15 -19.74 14.61
CA LYS A 145 -2.19 -19.08 15.43
C LYS A 145 -2.59 -17.72 14.88
N LEU A 146 -1.84 -17.21 13.91
CA LEU A 146 -2.03 -15.87 13.38
C LEU A 146 -3.21 -15.85 12.41
N ILE A 147 -4.08 -14.85 12.56
CA ILE A 147 -5.18 -14.58 11.63
C ILE A 147 -4.56 -13.89 10.39
N PRO A 148 -4.64 -14.50 9.19
CA PRO A 148 -4.07 -13.89 7.99
C PRO A 148 -4.79 -12.59 7.61
N THR A 149 -4.04 -11.66 7.02
CA THR A 149 -4.65 -10.46 6.42
C THR A 149 -5.49 -10.89 5.21
N PRO A 150 -6.77 -10.46 5.13
CA PRO A 150 -7.62 -10.79 3.99
C PRO A 150 -7.01 -10.34 2.67
N ARG A 151 -6.92 -11.23 1.68
CA ARG A 151 -6.32 -10.93 0.36
C ARG A 151 -7.33 -10.28 -0.59
N HIS A 152 -7.90 -9.16 -0.19
CA HIS A 152 -8.79 -8.39 -1.07
C HIS A 152 -8.32 -6.95 -1.21
N ALA A 153 -8.48 -6.43 -2.42
CA ALA A 153 -8.27 -5.03 -2.70
C ALA A 153 -9.45 -4.18 -2.23
N ALA A 154 -9.25 -2.87 -2.29
CA ALA A 154 -10.30 -1.88 -2.13
C ALA A 154 -11.40 -2.10 -3.17
N GLN A 155 -12.64 -2.27 -2.70
CA GLN A 155 -13.81 -2.46 -3.56
C GLN A 155 -14.48 -1.11 -3.79
N PHE A 156 -14.44 -0.63 -5.03
CA PHE A 156 -15.11 0.60 -5.49
C PHE A 156 -15.20 0.60 -7.03
N ASP A 157 -16.13 1.39 -7.57
CA ASP A 157 -16.40 1.51 -9.00
C ASP A 157 -16.47 3.01 -9.37
N LEU A 158 -15.43 3.52 -10.04
CA LEU A 158 -15.38 4.92 -10.46
C LEU A 158 -16.28 5.19 -11.66
N THR A 159 -16.43 4.19 -12.54
CA THR A 159 -17.32 4.24 -13.70
C THR A 159 -18.76 4.48 -13.25
N GLN A 160 -19.24 3.69 -12.30
CA GLN A 160 -20.57 3.86 -11.71
C GLN A 160 -20.71 5.22 -11.01
N MET A 161 -19.68 5.66 -10.30
CA MET A 161 -19.68 6.93 -9.58
C MET A 161 -19.77 8.15 -10.51
N VAL A 162 -19.10 8.11 -11.67
CA VAL A 162 -19.03 9.22 -12.61
C VAL A 162 -20.21 9.23 -13.58
N GLN A 163 -20.63 8.06 -14.09
CA GLN A 163 -21.69 7.98 -15.11
C GLN A 163 -23.05 8.52 -14.63
N SER A 164 -23.31 8.51 -13.31
CA SER A 164 -24.56 9.03 -12.75
C SER A 164 -24.58 10.56 -12.68
N GLU A 165 -23.42 11.20 -12.70
CA GLU A 165 -23.27 12.63 -12.37
C GLU A 165 -22.73 13.45 -13.56
N ALA A 166 -22.09 12.81 -14.55
CA ALA A 166 -21.42 13.48 -15.65
C ALA A 166 -21.73 12.86 -17.02
N LYS A 167 -21.88 13.73 -18.04
CA LYS A 167 -22.03 13.34 -19.45
C LYS A 167 -20.76 13.58 -20.25
N THR A 168 -19.96 14.56 -19.82
CA THR A 168 -18.69 14.93 -20.48
C THR A 168 -17.47 14.67 -19.59
N THR A 169 -16.29 14.56 -20.18
CA THR A 169 -15.02 14.46 -19.43
C THR A 169 -14.75 15.67 -18.55
N ALA A 170 -15.18 16.86 -18.98
CA ALA A 170 -15.09 18.08 -18.19
C ALA A 170 -15.95 17.99 -16.91
N GLU A 171 -17.21 17.57 -17.05
CA GLU A 171 -18.12 17.36 -15.92
C GLU A 171 -17.62 16.24 -14.99
N ALA A 172 -17.04 15.18 -15.54
CA ALA A 172 -16.48 14.08 -14.76
C ALA A 172 -15.32 14.55 -13.89
N VAL A 173 -14.39 15.33 -14.45
CA VAL A 173 -13.28 15.92 -13.69
C VAL A 173 -13.79 16.90 -12.64
N ASP A 174 -14.76 17.74 -12.97
CA ASP A 174 -15.36 18.67 -12.00
C ASP A 174 -16.00 17.94 -10.83
N TYR A 175 -16.74 16.87 -11.11
CA TYR A 175 -17.34 16.01 -10.09
C TYR A 175 -16.28 15.39 -9.17
N LEU A 176 -15.21 14.82 -9.75
CA LEU A 176 -14.13 14.20 -8.98
C LEU A 176 -13.37 15.23 -8.13
N LEU A 177 -13.08 16.42 -8.69
CA LEU A 177 -12.44 17.51 -7.96
C LEU A 177 -13.31 17.99 -6.80
N TRP A 178 -14.61 18.20 -7.04
CA TRP A 178 -15.56 18.57 -6.00
C TRP A 178 -15.65 17.51 -4.89
N ARG A 179 -15.64 16.24 -5.27
CA ARG A 179 -15.75 15.12 -4.32
C ARG A 179 -14.49 14.95 -3.48
N MET A 180 -13.31 15.17 -4.05
CA MET A 180 -12.01 14.82 -3.43
C MET A 180 -11.27 16.01 -2.80
N LEU A 181 -11.48 17.22 -3.31
CA LEU A 181 -10.76 18.40 -2.86
C LEU A 181 -11.62 19.28 -1.96
N ARG A 182 -11.01 19.75 -0.87
CA ARG A 182 -11.62 20.74 0.03
C ARG A 182 -11.36 22.18 -0.41
N VAL A 183 -10.33 22.38 -1.22
CA VAL A 183 -9.86 23.69 -1.68
C VAL A 183 -9.99 23.73 -3.21
N PRO A 184 -10.44 24.85 -3.79
CA PRO A 184 -10.51 25.00 -5.23
C PRO A 184 -9.15 24.80 -5.89
N THR A 185 -9.12 24.06 -6.99
CA THR A 185 -7.92 23.89 -7.81
C THR A 185 -7.77 25.06 -8.79
N ALA A 186 -6.54 25.38 -9.17
CA ALA A 186 -6.28 26.32 -10.25
C ALA A 186 -6.90 25.83 -11.57
N LYS A 187 -7.43 26.78 -12.37
CA LYS A 187 -8.04 26.48 -13.67
C LYS A 187 -7.09 25.70 -14.59
N ALA A 188 -5.80 26.06 -14.61
CA ALA A 188 -4.80 25.36 -15.40
C ALA A 188 -4.68 23.87 -15.04
N THR A 189 -4.69 23.53 -13.75
CA THR A 189 -4.64 22.14 -13.28
C THR A 189 -5.90 21.37 -13.66
N ARG A 190 -7.07 22.00 -13.49
CA ARG A 190 -8.35 21.43 -13.92
C ARG A 190 -8.33 21.12 -15.42
N ASP A 191 -7.96 22.11 -16.25
CA ASP A 191 -7.97 21.97 -17.71
C ASP A 191 -6.98 20.88 -18.16
N ALA A 192 -5.82 20.75 -17.51
CA ALA A 192 -4.88 19.65 -17.76
C ALA A 192 -5.44 18.26 -17.39
N LEU A 193 -6.21 18.14 -16.31
CA LEU A 193 -6.89 16.89 -15.94
C LEU A 193 -7.98 16.51 -16.94
N VAL A 194 -8.73 17.50 -17.45
CA VAL A 194 -9.75 17.28 -18.50
C VAL A 194 -9.10 16.83 -19.80
N GLU A 195 -8.01 17.48 -20.21
CA GLU A 195 -7.24 17.09 -21.39
C GLU A 195 -6.69 15.67 -21.23
N PHE A 196 -6.13 15.35 -20.06
CA PHE A 196 -5.63 14.01 -19.74
C PHE A 196 -6.74 12.96 -19.88
N LEU A 197 -7.88 13.14 -19.19
CA LEU A 197 -8.97 12.16 -19.25
C LEU A 197 -9.53 12.00 -20.67
N THR A 198 -9.72 13.12 -21.39
CA THR A 198 -10.22 13.09 -22.77
C THR A 198 -9.27 12.35 -23.71
N ARG A 199 -7.96 12.54 -23.53
CA ARG A 199 -6.92 11.84 -24.30
C ARG A 199 -6.90 10.34 -24.01
N GLU A 200 -6.97 9.95 -22.74
CA GLU A 200 -6.98 8.53 -22.36
C GLU A 200 -8.27 7.81 -22.81
N LEU A 201 -9.43 8.48 -22.80
CA LEU A 201 -10.69 7.90 -23.27
C LEU A 201 -10.85 7.92 -24.80
N GLY A 202 -10.13 8.78 -25.50
CA GLY A 202 -10.29 9.03 -26.94
C GLY A 202 -11.62 9.70 -27.32
N THR A 203 -12.41 10.14 -26.33
CA THR A 203 -13.70 10.81 -26.50
C THR A 203 -13.96 11.72 -25.30
N ASP A 204 -14.74 12.77 -25.53
CA ASP A 204 -15.27 13.66 -24.51
C ASP A 204 -16.56 13.12 -23.86
N SER A 205 -17.18 12.07 -24.43
CA SER A 205 -18.48 11.55 -24.01
C SER A 205 -18.33 10.37 -23.04
N ILE A 206 -18.75 10.58 -21.79
CA ILE A 206 -18.74 9.56 -20.72
C ILE A 206 -19.62 8.36 -21.10
N GLY A 207 -20.79 8.61 -21.70
CA GLY A 207 -21.71 7.54 -22.12
C GLY A 207 -21.09 6.56 -23.13
N ARG A 208 -20.18 7.03 -23.99
CA ARG A 208 -19.49 6.18 -24.98
C ARG A 208 -18.38 5.33 -24.36
N ALA A 209 -17.81 5.75 -23.23
CA ALA A 209 -16.67 5.11 -22.59
C ALA A 209 -17.05 4.16 -21.44
N THR A 210 -18.34 3.91 -21.22
CA THR A 210 -18.87 3.15 -20.07
C THR A 210 -18.27 1.77 -19.87
N THR A 211 -17.82 1.12 -20.93
CA THR A 211 -17.25 -0.23 -20.85
C THR A 211 -15.75 -0.26 -20.55
N TYR A 212 -15.03 0.87 -20.62
CA TYR A 212 -13.56 0.91 -20.54
C TYR A 212 -12.98 2.11 -19.78
N MET A 213 -13.80 3.03 -19.24
CA MET A 213 -13.30 4.25 -18.61
C MET A 213 -12.66 4.05 -17.23
N GLU A 214 -12.85 2.89 -16.58
CA GLU A 214 -12.41 2.64 -15.20
C GLU A 214 -10.91 2.91 -15.00
N ASP A 215 -10.05 2.41 -15.89
CA ASP A 215 -8.60 2.59 -15.78
C ASP A 215 -8.18 4.06 -15.97
N ALA A 216 -8.77 4.75 -16.95
CA ALA A 216 -8.51 6.16 -17.19
C ALA A 216 -8.98 7.04 -16.01
N LEU A 217 -10.11 6.68 -15.40
CA LEU A 217 -10.61 7.32 -14.18
C LEU A 217 -9.67 7.06 -12.99
N ARG A 218 -9.18 5.84 -12.80
CA ARG A 218 -8.19 5.51 -11.75
C ARG A 218 -6.92 6.34 -11.91
N MET A 219 -6.41 6.48 -13.14
CA MET A 219 -5.24 7.32 -13.43
C MET A 219 -5.52 8.81 -13.14
N THR A 220 -6.68 9.32 -13.56
CA THR A 220 -7.08 10.71 -13.31
C THR A 220 -7.22 11.00 -11.81
N VAL A 221 -7.85 10.08 -11.08
CA VAL A 221 -7.99 10.17 -9.62
C VAL A 221 -6.63 10.12 -8.93
N HIS A 222 -5.71 9.29 -9.41
CA HIS A 222 -4.34 9.25 -8.89
C HIS A 222 -3.63 10.62 -9.05
N LEU A 223 -3.81 11.29 -10.20
CA LEU A 223 -3.28 12.63 -10.42
C LEU A 223 -3.91 13.65 -9.46
N ILE A 224 -5.23 13.62 -9.27
CA ILE A 224 -5.94 14.48 -8.31
C ILE A 224 -5.39 14.27 -6.90
N MET A 225 -5.21 13.01 -6.47
CA MET A 225 -4.69 12.69 -5.14
C MET A 225 -3.22 13.08 -4.94
N SER A 226 -2.48 13.25 -6.03
CA SER A 226 -1.08 13.71 -6.02
C SER A 226 -0.95 15.23 -5.95
N THR A 227 -2.06 15.97 -6.05
CA THR A 227 -2.04 17.44 -5.95
C THR A 227 -1.75 17.93 -4.53
N PRO A 228 -1.12 19.11 -4.37
CA PRO A 228 -0.96 19.74 -3.06
C PRO A 228 -2.29 20.00 -2.34
N GLU A 229 -3.34 20.36 -3.09
CA GLU A 229 -4.67 20.65 -2.59
C GLU A 229 -5.29 19.43 -1.89
N TYR A 230 -5.04 18.22 -2.39
CA TYR A 230 -5.53 16.99 -1.78
C TYR A 230 -4.88 16.69 -0.42
N GLN A 231 -3.67 17.21 -0.17
CA GLN A 231 -2.96 17.01 1.09
C GLN A 231 -3.57 17.80 2.25
N LEU A 232 -4.39 18.80 1.92
CA LEU A 232 -5.08 19.66 2.88
C LEU A 232 -6.43 19.06 3.27
N ALA A 233 -6.80 19.20 4.54
CA ALA A 233 -8.14 18.93 5.06
C ALA A 233 -8.94 20.22 5.18
#